data_AF-A0A847EHM9-F1
#
_entry.id   AF-A0A847EHM9-F1
#
_cell.length_a   1.000
_cell.length_b   1.000
_cell.length_c   1.000
_cell.angle_alpha   90.00
_cell.angle_beta   90.00
_cell.angle_gamma   90.00
#
_symmetry.space_group_name_H-M   'P 1'
#
loop_
_entity.id
_entity.type
_entity.pdbx_description
1 polymer ?
#
loop_
_entity_poly.entity_id
_entity_poly.type
_entity_poly.pdbx_seq_one_letter_code
_entity_poly.pdbx_strand_id
1 'polypeptide(L)'
;YRKVVTKDGIIVGMLYINDIAMSGIVYNLMKDRENVQSFKDVLVSDGFGIISLPDEIRKKKLAVPSHLAEDVITSVEEPEAVIAGE
;
A
#
# COMPACT_ATOMS: atom_id res chain seq x y z
N TYR A 1 -17.68 8.59 -11.23
CA TYR A 1 -17.87 7.31 -11.96
C TYR A 1 -16.60 6.49 -11.85
N ARG A 2 -16.70 5.17 -11.68
CA ARG A 2 -15.56 4.26 -11.55
C ARG A 2 -15.78 3.02 -12.41
N LYS A 3 -14.75 2.57 -13.10
CA LYS A 3 -14.76 1.31 -13.88
C LYS A 3 -13.41 0.62 -13.72
N VAL A 4 -13.46 -0.67 -13.43
CA VAL A 4 -12.29 -1.56 -13.42
C VAL A 4 -12.57 -2.68 -14.41
N VAL A 5 -11.62 -2.97 -15.28
CA VAL A 5 -11.71 -4.04 -16.29
C VAL A 5 -10.76 -5.14 -15.89
N THR A 6 -11.26 -6.37 -15.81
CA THR A 6 -10.47 -7.54 -15.48
C THR A 6 -10.44 -8.54 -16.64
N LYS A 7 -9.34 -9.28 -16.74
CA LYS A 7 -9.15 -10.42 -17.64
C LYS A 7 -8.41 -11.51 -16.86
N ASP A 8 -8.97 -12.71 -16.83
CA ASP A 8 -8.38 -13.87 -16.12
C ASP A 8 -8.05 -13.58 -14.64
N GLY A 9 -8.93 -12.82 -13.98
CA GLY A 9 -8.75 -12.41 -12.58
C GLY A 9 -7.77 -11.25 -12.37
N ILE A 10 -7.13 -10.74 -13.42
CA ILE A 10 -6.15 -9.63 -13.34
C ILE A 10 -6.77 -8.33 -13.86
N ILE A 11 -6.47 -7.21 -13.24
CA ILE A 11 -6.88 -5.89 -13.74
C ILE A 11 -6.06 -5.56 -15.00
N VAL A 12 -6.75 -5.18 -16.07
CA VAL A 12 -6.13 -4.76 -17.36
C VAL A 12 -6.42 -3.30 -17.71
N GLY A 13 -7.28 -2.63 -16.96
CA GLY A 13 -7.59 -1.23 -17.14
C GLY A 13 -8.49 -0.68 -16.05
N MET A 14 -8.43 0.63 -15.84
CA MET A 14 -9.22 1.34 -14.85
C MET A 14 -9.54 2.77 -15.29
N LEU A 15 -10.70 3.28 -14.89
CA LEU A 15 -11.15 4.66 -15.11
C LEU A 15 -11.80 5.19 -13.83
N TYR A 16 -11.32 6.34 -13.37
CA TYR A 16 -11.87 7.06 -12.22
C TYR A 16 -12.17 8.50 -12.64
N ILE A 17 -13.39 8.96 -12.36
CA ILE A 17 -13.85 10.33 -12.63
C ILE A 17 -14.28 10.95 -11.31
N ASN A 18 -13.70 12.12 -10.99
CA ASN A 18 -13.84 12.93 -9.77
C ASN A 18 -13.31 12.29 -8.48
N ASP A 19 -13.55 11.00 -8.26
CA ASP A 19 -13.09 10.27 -7.08
C ASP A 19 -11.81 9.49 -7.41
N ILE A 20 -10.63 10.13 -7.29
CA ILE A 20 -9.34 9.52 -7.65
C ILE A 20 -8.49 9.12 -6.44
N ALA A 21 -8.90 9.45 -5.21
CA ALA A 21 -8.09 9.22 -4.02
C ALA A 21 -7.69 7.74 -3.87
N MET A 22 -8.61 6.84 -4.23
CA MET A 22 -8.42 5.39 -4.09
C MET A 22 -7.87 4.72 -5.36
N SER A 23 -7.67 5.47 -6.45
CA SER A 23 -7.21 4.93 -7.72
C SER A 23 -5.80 4.34 -7.61
N GLY A 24 -4.96 4.87 -6.71
CA GLY A 24 -3.60 4.36 -6.48
C GLY A 24 -3.56 2.92 -5.96
N ILE A 25 -4.56 2.49 -5.18
CA ILE A 25 -4.64 1.10 -4.69
C ILE A 25 -4.92 0.17 -5.86
N VAL A 26 -5.93 0.49 -6.69
CA VAL A 26 -6.31 -0.31 -7.85
C VAL A 26 -5.20 -0.33 -8.90
N TYR A 27 -4.51 0.79 -9.10
CA TYR A 27 -3.33 0.85 -9.97
C TYR A 27 -2.23 -0.10 -9.50
N ASN A 28 -1.94 -0.16 -8.20
CA ASN A 28 -0.93 -1.07 -7.68
C ASN A 28 -1.34 -2.54 -7.83
N LEU A 29 -2.61 -2.89 -7.64
CA LEU A 29 -3.10 -4.24 -7.91
C LEU A 29 -2.95 -4.62 -9.38
N MET A 30 -3.20 -3.67 -10.30
CA MET A 30 -2.99 -3.84 -11.73
C MET A 30 -1.50 -4.02 -12.07
N LYS A 31 -0.64 -3.15 -11.53
CA LYS A 31 0.81 -3.20 -11.73
C LYS A 31 1.41 -4.54 -11.28
N ASP A 32 0.98 -5.03 -10.11
CA ASP A 32 1.50 -6.26 -9.51
C ASP A 32 0.85 -7.52 -10.09
N ARG A 33 -0.12 -7.37 -11.01
CA ARG A 33 -0.91 -8.47 -11.59
C ARG A 33 -1.53 -9.35 -10.50
N GLU A 34 -2.06 -8.72 -9.46
CA GLU A 34 -2.69 -9.43 -8.35
C GLU A 34 -4.01 -10.04 -8.83
N ASN A 35 -4.32 -11.27 -8.41
CA ASN A 35 -5.59 -11.91 -8.73
C ASN A 35 -6.70 -11.31 -7.84
N VAL A 36 -7.62 -10.59 -8.45
CA VAL A 36 -8.71 -9.89 -7.78
C VAL A 36 -10.05 -10.62 -7.87
N GLN A 37 -10.09 -11.83 -8.43
CA GLN A 37 -11.34 -12.52 -8.74
C GLN A 37 -12.27 -12.68 -7.53
N SER A 38 -11.71 -12.88 -6.34
CA SER A 38 -12.46 -13.08 -5.09
C SER A 38 -13.02 -11.79 -4.47
N PHE A 39 -12.56 -10.61 -4.89
CA PHE A 39 -12.97 -9.32 -4.30
C PHE A 39 -13.21 -8.20 -5.33
N LYS A 40 -13.39 -8.56 -6.60
CA LYS A 40 -13.54 -7.61 -7.72
C LYS A 40 -14.71 -6.62 -7.54
N ASP A 41 -15.80 -7.03 -6.89
CA ASP A 41 -16.99 -6.19 -6.73
C ASP A 41 -16.74 -5.03 -5.74
N VAL A 42 -15.86 -5.27 -4.76
CA VAL A 42 -15.46 -4.28 -3.75
C VAL A 42 -14.55 -3.20 -4.36
N LEU A 43 -13.85 -3.47 -5.48
CA LEU A 43 -12.96 -2.50 -6.12
C LEU A 43 -13.68 -1.24 -6.65
N VAL A 44 -14.98 -1.32 -6.89
CA VAL A 44 -15.81 -0.22 -7.42
C VAL A 44 -16.88 0.24 -6.44
N SER A 45 -16.94 -0.34 -5.23
CA SER A 45 -17.90 0.06 -4.21
C SER A 45 -17.56 1.45 -3.65
N ASP A 46 -18.59 2.15 -3.17
CA ASP A 46 -18.35 3.39 -2.42
C ASP A 46 -17.54 3.12 -1.16
N GLY A 47 -16.62 4.03 -0.83
CA GLY A 47 -15.75 3.88 0.33
C GLY A 47 -14.69 2.77 0.21
N PHE A 48 -14.43 2.23 -0.99
CA PHE A 48 -13.33 1.30 -1.22
C PHE A 48 -11.99 1.87 -0.73
N GLY A 49 -11.20 1.07 -0.03
CA GLY A 49 -9.86 1.45 0.43
C GLY A 49 -9.04 0.25 0.88
N ILE A 50 -7.91 0.50 1.55
CA ILE A 50 -7.00 -0.56 2.02
C ILE A 50 -7.70 -1.53 2.99
N ILE A 51 -8.62 -1.03 3.82
CA ILE A 51 -9.39 -1.86 4.76
C ILE A 51 -10.35 -2.83 4.06
N SER A 52 -10.70 -2.55 2.80
CA SER A 52 -11.62 -3.36 2.00
C SER A 52 -10.92 -4.54 1.33
N LEU A 53 -9.58 -4.59 1.36
CA LEU A 53 -8.80 -5.66 0.78
C LEU A 53 -8.74 -6.90 1.69
N PRO A 54 -8.63 -8.10 1.13
CA PRO A 54 -8.35 -9.31 1.89
C PRO A 54 -7.10 -9.16 2.76
N ASP A 55 -7.09 -9.81 3.93
CA ASP A 55 -6.04 -9.65 4.93
C ASP A 55 -4.64 -9.94 4.41
N GLU A 56 -4.48 -10.94 3.54
CA GLU A 56 -3.19 -11.29 2.94
C GLU A 56 -2.62 -10.13 2.12
N ILE A 57 -3.46 -9.52 1.28
CA ILE A 57 -3.08 -8.39 0.43
C ILE A 57 -2.84 -7.15 1.29
N ARG A 58 -3.72 -6.90 2.28
CA ARG A 58 -3.59 -5.76 3.20
C ARG A 58 -2.27 -5.81 3.98
N LYS A 59 -1.92 -6.96 4.54
CA LYS A 59 -0.65 -7.17 5.26
C LYS A 59 0.56 -6.96 4.34
N LYS A 60 0.54 -7.51 3.13
CA LYS A 60 1.60 -7.31 2.12
C LYS A 60 1.81 -5.84 1.78
N LYS A 61 0.74 -5.04 1.71
CA LYS A 61 0.81 -3.60 1.37
C LYS A 61 1.22 -2.71 2.55
N LEU A 62 0.96 -3.13 3.78
CA LEU A 62 1.32 -2.41 5.01
C LEU A 62 2.65 -2.86 5.62
N ALA A 63 3.21 -3.98 5.14
CA ALA A 63 4.48 -4.48 5.62
C ALA A 63 5.57 -3.44 5.42
N VAL A 64 6.28 -3.11 6.50
CA VAL A 64 7.48 -2.27 6.43
C VAL A 64 8.53 -3.06 5.66
N PRO A 65 9.16 -2.49 4.62
CA PRO A 65 10.27 -3.12 3.95
C PRO A 65 11.36 -3.44 4.97
N SER A 66 11.83 -4.69 4.99
CA SER A 66 12.79 -5.18 5.97
C SER A 66 14.11 -4.41 5.99
N HIS A 67 14.49 -3.75 4.88
CA HIS A 67 15.67 -2.88 4.82
C HIS A 67 15.50 -1.54 5.56
N LEU A 68 14.28 -1.07 5.78
CA LEU A 68 14.00 0.15 6.58
C LEU A 68 13.91 -0.16 8.08
N ALA A 69 13.91 -1.43 8.46
CA ALA A 69 13.91 -1.86 9.87
C ALA A 69 15.32 -1.92 10.47
N GLU A 70 16.35 -2.05 9.64
CA GLU A 70 17.76 -2.07 10.08
C GLU A 70 18.28 -0.66 10.41
N ASP A 71 17.81 0.38 9.72
CA ASP A 71 18.24 1.78 9.91
C ASP A 71 17.75 2.42 11.22
N VAL A 72 16.75 1.83 11.90
CA VAL A 72 16.21 2.38 13.17
C VAL A 72 17.12 2.05 14.36
N ILE A 73 17.98 1.04 14.25
CA ILE A 73 18.77 0.54 15.39
C ILE A 73 20.06 1.36 15.61
N THR A 74 20.49 2.19 14.66
CA THR A 74 21.80 2.88 14.69
C THR A 74 21.79 4.34 15.16
N SER A 75 20.67 4.92 15.58
CA SER A 75 20.60 6.33 16.03
C SER A 75 20.44 6.55 17.55
N VAL A 76 20.86 5.61 18.41
CA VAL A 76 21.02 5.93 19.84
C VAL A 76 22.33 6.71 20.01
N GLU A 77 22.26 8.05 19.95
CA GLU A 77 23.37 8.95 20.22
C GLU A 77 23.96 8.67 21.62
N GLU A 78 25.27 8.40 21.68
CA GLU A 78 26.03 8.36 22.93
C GLU A 78 26.03 9.76 23.56
N PRO A 79 25.77 9.90 24.88
CA PRO A 79 25.82 11.21 25.52
C PRO A 79 27.26 11.73 25.53
N GLU A 80 27.48 12.85 24.85
CA GLU A 80 28.73 13.58 24.77
C GLU A 80 29.24 13.89 26.19
N ALA A 81 30.39 13.33 26.57
CA ALA A 81 31.01 13.59 27.86
C ALA A 81 31.47 15.05 27.92
N VAL A 82 30.81 15.85 28.75
CA VAL A 82 31.21 17.22 29.08
C VAL A 82 32.55 17.17 29.83
N ILE A 83 33.65 17.39 29.11
CA ILE A 83 34.95 17.68 29.72
C ILE A 83 34.94 19.12 30.24
N ALA A 84 34.74 19.29 31.55
CA ALA A 84 34.97 20.55 32.24
C ALA A 84 36.47 20.77 32.43
N GLY A 85 37.00 21.85 31.86
CA GLY A 85 38.36 22.30 32.09
C GLY A 85 38.51 23.77 31.71
N GLU A 86 38.43 24.66 32.69
CA GLU A 86 39.52 25.55 33.13
C GLU A 86 39.17 26.15 34.50
#